data_AF-A0A6I3EXX2-F1
#
_entry.id   AF-A0A6I3EXX2-F1
#
_cell.length_a   1.000
_cell.length_b   1.000
_cell.length_c   1.000
_cell.angle_alpha   90.00
_cell.angle_beta   90.00
_cell.angle_gamma   90.00
#
_symmetry.space_group_name_H-M   'P 1'
#
loop_
_entity.id
_entity.type
_entity.pdbx_description
1 polymer ?
#
loop_
_entity_poly.entity_id
_entity_poly.type
_entity_poly.pdbx_seq_one_letter_code
_entity_poly.pdbx_strand_id
1 'polypeptide(L)'
;MAIFVNADTKVIVQGLTGGQGKYHGLRNQAYGTQIVGGVTPGKGGTDVAIPEGGSIPVFNSVAEAVAATGATASFISVPPKAASAAILEAAAAGIAFIVCITEGIPAQDEAKVFNTLLRDFPNTRLLGPNCPGIISPGKCNIGITAGEIAQLPTASGPNVGIVSRSGTLTYQALYELKQRGIGVSTCVGIGGDPVPGTNFIDCLKEFQADPETHAIIMIGEIGGSAEEEAAEFIKANVTKPMSAYIAGVTAPEGKKMGHAGAITSGGKGTAQGKIDALRAAGVKVGLNPTEAGDLMAEIIKGL
;
A
#
# COMPACT_ATOMS: atom_id res chain seq x y z
N MET A 1 -8.20 -11.14 11.36
CA MET A 1 -8.57 -10.86 9.95
C MET A 1 -7.62 -9.82 9.37
N ALA A 2 -7.67 -9.49 8.10
CA ALA A 2 -6.78 -8.51 7.46
C ALA A 2 -7.50 -7.91 6.25
N ILE A 3 -7.15 -6.69 5.84
CA ILE A 3 -7.74 -6.06 4.66
C ILE A 3 -6.89 -6.35 3.42
N PHE A 4 -7.55 -6.54 2.27
CA PHE A 4 -6.99 -6.83 0.94
C PHE A 4 -6.14 -8.11 0.78
N VAL A 5 -5.23 -8.41 1.70
CA VAL A 5 -4.33 -9.57 1.65
C VAL A 5 -4.25 -10.30 2.99
N ASN A 6 -4.18 -11.62 2.93
CA ASN A 6 -4.19 -12.54 4.07
C ASN A 6 -3.23 -13.73 3.84
N ALA A 7 -3.21 -14.68 4.79
CA ALA A 7 -2.31 -15.83 4.74
C ALA A 7 -2.57 -16.76 3.54
N ASP A 8 -3.77 -16.75 2.96
CA ASP A 8 -4.15 -17.58 1.80
C ASP A 8 -3.87 -16.90 0.45
N THR A 9 -3.35 -15.67 0.48
CA THR A 9 -3.11 -14.88 -0.73
C THR A 9 -1.94 -15.47 -1.53
N LYS A 10 -2.21 -15.93 -2.74
CA LYS A 10 -1.22 -16.50 -3.66
C LYS A 10 -0.72 -15.42 -4.61
N VAL A 11 0.56 -15.13 -4.58
CA VAL A 11 1.17 -13.98 -5.24
C VAL A 11 2.09 -14.43 -6.37
N ILE A 12 1.92 -13.84 -7.54
CA ILE A 12 2.93 -13.89 -8.61
C ILE A 12 3.75 -12.60 -8.65
N VAL A 13 5.01 -12.69 -9.11
CA VAL A 13 5.88 -11.51 -9.30
C VAL A 13 6.10 -11.25 -10.78
N GLN A 14 5.52 -10.17 -11.31
CA GLN A 14 5.82 -9.68 -12.65
C GLN A 14 7.16 -8.94 -12.62
N GLY A 15 8.14 -9.46 -13.37
CA GLY A 15 9.53 -9.03 -13.29
C GLY A 15 10.41 -9.84 -12.33
N LEU A 16 10.00 -11.05 -11.93
CA LEU A 16 10.72 -11.89 -10.95
C LEU A 16 12.21 -12.10 -11.28
N THR A 17 12.58 -12.18 -12.55
CA THR A 17 13.98 -12.42 -12.92
C THR A 17 14.84 -11.15 -12.97
N GLY A 18 14.23 -9.96 -12.82
CA GLY A 18 14.94 -8.69 -12.68
C GLY A 18 15.51 -8.49 -11.28
N GLY A 19 16.44 -7.56 -11.10
CA GLY A 19 17.15 -7.37 -9.82
C GLY A 19 16.22 -7.08 -8.63
N GLN A 20 15.34 -6.09 -8.79
CA GLN A 20 14.40 -5.68 -7.72
C GLN A 20 13.27 -6.72 -7.51
N GLY A 21 12.67 -7.21 -8.60
CA GLY A 21 11.64 -8.25 -8.53
C GLY A 21 12.13 -9.54 -7.86
N LYS A 22 13.37 -9.97 -8.18
CA LYS A 22 14.00 -11.13 -7.52
C LYS A 22 14.26 -10.87 -6.05
N TYR A 23 14.92 -9.75 -5.73
CA TYR A 23 15.30 -9.43 -4.36
C TYR A 23 14.07 -9.34 -3.44
N HIS A 24 13.07 -8.55 -3.83
CA HIS A 24 11.87 -8.37 -3.02
C HIS A 24 10.93 -9.57 -3.09
N GLY A 25 10.85 -10.28 -4.22
CA GLY A 25 10.10 -11.53 -4.34
C GLY A 25 10.62 -12.59 -3.37
N LEU A 26 11.94 -12.82 -3.33
CA LEU A 26 12.57 -13.76 -2.40
C LEU A 26 12.44 -13.29 -0.94
N ARG A 27 12.56 -11.99 -0.68
CA ARG A 27 12.35 -11.45 0.68
C ARG A 27 10.92 -11.64 1.17
N ASN A 28 9.92 -11.43 0.32
CA ASN A 28 8.52 -11.69 0.65
C ASN A 28 8.25 -13.18 0.83
N GLN A 29 8.85 -14.05 0.00
CA GLN A 29 8.78 -15.50 0.19
C GLN A 29 9.38 -15.93 1.54
N ALA A 30 10.58 -15.43 1.89
CA ALA A 30 11.25 -15.72 3.15
C ALA A 30 10.46 -15.17 4.37
N TYR A 31 9.71 -14.08 4.18
CA TYR A 31 8.79 -13.57 5.20
C TYR A 31 7.58 -14.49 5.46
N GLY A 32 7.25 -15.37 4.51
CA GLY A 32 6.10 -16.27 4.59
C GLY A 32 4.98 -15.97 3.59
N THR A 33 5.13 -14.96 2.72
CA THR A 33 4.18 -14.74 1.62
C THR A 33 4.20 -15.92 0.66
N GLN A 34 3.02 -16.41 0.23
CA GLN A 34 2.91 -17.46 -0.77
C GLN A 34 3.27 -16.94 -2.17
N ILE A 35 4.57 -16.80 -2.47
CA ILE A 35 5.04 -16.50 -3.82
C ILE A 35 4.97 -17.79 -4.66
N VAL A 36 3.95 -17.88 -5.52
CA VAL A 36 3.64 -19.11 -6.27
C VAL A 36 4.23 -19.14 -7.68
N GLY A 37 4.74 -18.00 -8.18
CA GLY A 37 5.35 -17.93 -9.50
C GLY A 37 5.89 -16.55 -9.85
N GLY A 38 6.62 -16.47 -10.95
CA GLY A 38 7.07 -15.24 -11.55
C GLY A 38 6.69 -15.14 -13.01
N VAL A 39 6.58 -13.93 -13.53
CA VAL A 39 6.38 -13.68 -14.95
C VAL A 39 7.59 -12.92 -15.49
N THR A 40 8.22 -13.45 -16.52
CA THR A 40 9.19 -12.73 -17.34
C THR A 40 9.10 -13.24 -18.77
N PRO A 41 8.56 -12.43 -19.70
CA PRO A 41 8.48 -12.82 -21.11
C PRO A 41 9.84 -13.25 -21.66
N GLY A 42 9.85 -14.39 -22.36
CA GLY A 42 11.07 -15.00 -22.92
C GLY A 42 11.86 -15.87 -21.93
N LYS A 43 11.40 -16.02 -20.68
CA LYS A 43 12.02 -16.89 -19.66
C LYS A 43 11.05 -17.91 -19.05
N GLY A 44 9.88 -18.11 -19.64
CA GLY A 44 8.95 -19.15 -19.22
C GLY A 44 9.59 -20.54 -19.25
N GLY A 45 9.25 -21.38 -18.27
CA GLY A 45 9.84 -22.72 -18.09
C GLY A 45 11.17 -22.73 -17.36
N THR A 46 11.64 -21.57 -16.88
CA THR A 46 12.81 -21.47 -15.97
C THR A 46 12.37 -21.33 -14.52
N ASP A 47 13.33 -21.38 -13.61
CA ASP A 47 13.12 -21.30 -12.16
C ASP A 47 14.01 -20.23 -11.53
N VAL A 48 13.51 -19.57 -10.49
CA VAL A 48 14.34 -18.78 -9.57
C VAL A 48 14.55 -19.58 -8.28
N ALA A 49 15.80 -19.94 -8.00
CA ALA A 49 16.16 -20.67 -6.79
C ALA A 49 15.85 -19.86 -5.51
N ILE A 50 15.32 -20.54 -4.50
CA ILE A 50 15.11 -19.99 -3.16
C ILE A 50 16.34 -20.36 -2.31
N PRO A 51 16.99 -19.40 -1.62
CA PRO A 51 18.20 -19.68 -0.84
C PRO A 51 18.06 -20.79 0.20
N GLU A 52 16.90 -20.89 0.85
CA GLU A 52 16.61 -21.88 1.89
C GLU A 52 16.14 -23.24 1.34
N GLY A 53 16.00 -23.37 0.03
CA GLY A 53 15.59 -24.60 -0.66
C GLY A 53 14.33 -24.42 -1.51
N GLY A 54 14.28 -25.14 -2.64
CA GLY A 54 13.20 -25.06 -3.63
C GLY A 54 13.42 -23.99 -4.69
N SER A 55 12.40 -23.78 -5.52
CA SER A 55 12.41 -22.77 -6.58
C SER A 55 11.02 -22.16 -6.79
N ILE A 56 11.00 -20.99 -7.43
CA ILE A 56 9.80 -20.32 -7.90
C ILE A 56 9.74 -20.43 -9.43
N PRO A 57 8.70 -21.05 -10.00
CA PRO A 57 8.58 -21.23 -11.44
C PRO A 57 8.37 -19.89 -12.15
N VAL A 58 8.95 -19.74 -13.33
CA VAL A 58 8.81 -18.55 -14.19
C VAL A 58 7.97 -18.91 -15.41
N PHE A 59 7.01 -18.04 -15.72
CA PHE A 59 6.08 -18.14 -16.84
C PHE A 59 6.31 -17.01 -17.85
N ASN A 60 5.86 -17.20 -19.10
CA ASN A 60 5.96 -16.15 -20.12
C ASN A 60 4.85 -15.11 -19.99
N SER A 61 3.68 -15.50 -19.49
CA SER A 61 2.52 -14.62 -19.30
C SER A 61 1.87 -14.78 -17.93
N VAL A 62 1.10 -13.77 -17.52
CA VAL A 62 0.30 -13.84 -16.29
C VAL A 62 -0.79 -14.92 -16.39
N ALA A 63 -1.41 -15.07 -17.56
CA ALA A 63 -2.45 -16.08 -17.78
C ALA A 63 -1.94 -17.52 -17.55
N GLU A 64 -0.73 -17.84 -18.05
CA GLU A 64 -0.07 -19.12 -17.78
C GLU A 64 0.19 -19.31 -16.29
N ALA A 65 0.72 -18.29 -15.62
CA ALA A 65 1.01 -18.35 -14.19
C ALA A 65 -0.26 -18.56 -13.36
N VAL A 66 -1.35 -17.85 -13.66
CA VAL A 66 -2.64 -18.00 -12.98
C VAL A 66 -3.21 -19.40 -13.21
N ALA A 67 -3.21 -19.90 -14.44
CA ALA A 67 -3.72 -21.23 -14.75
C ALA A 67 -2.96 -22.35 -14.01
N ALA A 68 -1.63 -22.20 -13.87
CA ALA A 68 -0.80 -23.20 -13.21
C ALA A 68 -0.86 -23.15 -11.68
N THR A 69 -1.09 -21.97 -11.09
CA THR A 69 -0.86 -21.74 -9.65
C THR A 69 -2.12 -21.33 -8.87
N GLY A 70 -3.14 -20.83 -9.56
CA GLY A 70 -4.31 -20.20 -8.95
C GLY A 70 -3.97 -18.90 -8.22
N ALA A 71 -2.97 -18.14 -8.70
CA ALA A 71 -2.59 -16.85 -8.14
C ALA A 71 -3.80 -15.89 -8.09
N THR A 72 -3.93 -15.17 -6.98
CA THR A 72 -5.02 -14.20 -6.73
C THR A 72 -4.51 -12.76 -6.65
N ALA A 73 -3.20 -12.59 -6.47
CA ALA A 73 -2.54 -11.29 -6.40
C ALA A 73 -1.29 -11.21 -7.27
N SER A 74 -0.93 -9.99 -7.69
CA SER A 74 0.28 -9.73 -8.47
C SER A 74 1.14 -8.64 -7.85
N PHE A 75 2.43 -8.93 -7.68
CA PHE A 75 3.47 -7.97 -7.34
C PHE A 75 4.18 -7.52 -8.62
N ILE A 76 4.01 -6.26 -9.01
CA ILE A 76 4.61 -5.68 -10.22
C ILE A 76 5.87 -4.92 -9.87
N SER A 77 7.01 -5.43 -10.32
CA SER A 77 8.35 -4.84 -10.18
C SER A 77 9.04 -4.73 -11.55
N VAL A 78 8.37 -4.05 -12.48
CA VAL A 78 8.85 -3.83 -13.85
C VAL A 78 9.21 -2.35 -14.08
N PRO A 79 10.03 -2.01 -15.10
CA PRO A 79 10.33 -0.62 -15.42
C PRO A 79 9.07 0.21 -15.79
N PRO A 80 9.09 1.54 -15.65
CA PRO A 80 7.91 2.39 -15.87
C PRO A 80 7.27 2.22 -17.25
N LYS A 81 8.09 2.05 -18.27
CA LYS A 81 7.64 1.83 -19.66
C LYS A 81 6.79 0.55 -19.85
N ALA A 82 6.91 -0.41 -18.93
CA ALA A 82 6.20 -1.69 -18.99
C ALA A 82 5.06 -1.81 -17.97
N ALA A 83 4.99 -0.90 -16.98
CA ALA A 83 4.10 -1.03 -15.83
C ALA A 83 2.62 -1.00 -16.23
N SER A 84 2.20 -0.09 -17.11
CA SER A 84 0.81 -0.02 -17.58
C SER A 84 0.36 -1.31 -18.26
N ALA A 85 1.21 -1.91 -19.10
CA ALA A 85 0.92 -3.18 -19.75
C ALA A 85 0.85 -4.34 -18.74
N ALA A 86 1.79 -4.40 -17.79
CA ALA A 86 1.81 -5.42 -16.74
C ALA A 86 0.56 -5.36 -15.82
N ILE A 87 0.07 -4.16 -15.50
CA ILE A 87 -1.17 -3.98 -14.72
C ILE A 87 -2.36 -4.55 -15.49
N LEU A 88 -2.51 -4.16 -16.77
CA LEU A 88 -3.63 -4.61 -17.59
C LEU A 88 -3.55 -6.11 -17.92
N GLU A 89 -2.35 -6.67 -18.09
CA GLU A 89 -2.14 -8.11 -18.28
C GLU A 89 -2.61 -8.91 -17.05
N ALA A 90 -2.26 -8.46 -15.83
CA ALA A 90 -2.73 -9.10 -14.61
C ALA A 90 -4.25 -9.01 -14.45
N ALA A 91 -4.84 -7.85 -14.73
CA ALA A 91 -6.29 -7.67 -14.67
C ALA A 91 -7.00 -8.60 -15.69
N ALA A 92 -6.50 -8.67 -16.92
CA ALA A 92 -7.04 -9.54 -17.97
C ALA A 92 -6.93 -11.04 -17.64
N ALA A 93 -5.92 -11.43 -16.87
CA ALA A 93 -5.75 -12.79 -16.39
C ALA A 93 -6.60 -13.13 -15.15
N GLY A 94 -7.42 -12.19 -14.65
CA GLY A 94 -8.32 -12.41 -13.52
C GLY A 94 -7.68 -12.22 -12.14
N ILE A 95 -6.52 -11.56 -12.05
CA ILE A 95 -5.94 -11.20 -10.75
C ILE A 95 -6.85 -10.17 -10.06
N ALA A 96 -7.26 -10.47 -8.83
CA ALA A 96 -8.16 -9.61 -8.06
C ALA A 96 -7.42 -8.43 -7.40
N PHE A 97 -6.16 -8.61 -7.00
CA PHE A 97 -5.39 -7.57 -6.32
C PHE A 97 -4.00 -7.38 -6.93
N ILE A 98 -3.71 -6.18 -7.41
CA ILE A 98 -2.46 -5.83 -8.08
C ILE A 98 -1.73 -4.78 -7.26
N VAL A 99 -0.45 -5.02 -6.94
CA VAL A 99 0.42 -4.07 -6.27
C VAL A 99 1.51 -3.63 -7.25
N CYS A 100 1.49 -2.36 -7.65
CA CYS A 100 2.51 -1.77 -8.52
C CYS A 100 3.44 -0.87 -7.71
N ILE A 101 4.71 -1.28 -7.56
CA ILE A 101 5.69 -0.47 -6.81
C ILE A 101 6.41 0.55 -7.71
N THR A 102 6.30 0.40 -9.03
CA THR A 102 7.04 1.18 -10.01
C THR A 102 6.71 2.66 -9.89
N GLU A 103 7.75 3.50 -9.75
CA GLU A 103 7.66 4.96 -9.76
C GLU A 103 8.00 5.51 -11.16
N GLY A 104 7.42 6.65 -11.53
CA GLY A 104 7.77 7.38 -12.76
C GLY A 104 6.97 6.94 -13.98
N ILE A 105 5.78 6.37 -13.77
CA ILE A 105 4.80 6.16 -14.83
C ILE A 105 4.25 7.54 -15.23
N PRO A 106 4.10 7.85 -16.53
CA PRO A 106 3.47 9.11 -16.92
C PRO A 106 2.03 9.19 -16.40
N ALA A 107 1.66 10.30 -15.75
CA ALA A 107 0.31 10.47 -15.16
C ALA A 107 -0.84 10.27 -16.18
N GLN A 108 -0.62 10.60 -17.46
CA GLN A 108 -1.60 10.33 -18.52
C GLN A 108 -1.84 8.83 -18.74
N ASP A 109 -0.81 8.01 -18.54
CA ASP A 109 -0.88 6.56 -18.71
C ASP A 109 -1.48 5.92 -17.47
N GLU A 110 -1.19 6.44 -16.27
CA GLU A 110 -1.89 6.07 -15.04
C GLU A 110 -3.40 6.33 -15.16
N ALA A 111 -3.80 7.51 -15.61
CA ALA A 111 -5.21 7.86 -15.81
C ALA A 111 -5.90 6.94 -16.83
N LYS A 112 -5.21 6.60 -17.93
CA LYS A 112 -5.74 5.64 -18.92
C LYS A 112 -5.89 4.23 -18.33
N VAL A 113 -4.89 3.75 -17.60
CA VAL A 113 -4.92 2.42 -16.96
C VAL A 113 -6.03 2.38 -15.92
N PHE A 114 -6.12 3.37 -15.03
CA PHE A 114 -7.16 3.46 -14.01
C PHE A 114 -8.57 3.43 -14.62
N ASN A 115 -8.84 4.26 -15.62
CA ASN A 115 -10.12 4.26 -16.31
C ASN A 115 -10.43 2.94 -17.03
N THR A 116 -9.41 2.28 -17.58
CA THR A 116 -9.55 0.97 -18.22
C THR A 116 -9.88 -0.11 -17.18
N LEU A 117 -9.21 -0.12 -16.03
CA LEU A 117 -9.51 -1.03 -14.93
C LEU A 117 -10.95 -0.89 -14.45
N LEU A 118 -11.41 0.34 -14.20
CA LEU A 118 -12.79 0.58 -13.75
C LEU A 118 -13.84 0.12 -14.76
N ARG A 119 -13.58 0.32 -16.06
CA ARG A 119 -14.53 -0.01 -17.13
C ARG A 119 -14.55 -1.51 -17.44
N ASP A 120 -13.38 -2.12 -17.57
CA ASP A 120 -13.23 -3.45 -18.18
C ASP A 120 -12.95 -4.54 -17.14
N PHE A 121 -12.42 -4.17 -15.97
CA PHE A 121 -11.99 -5.11 -14.91
C PHE A 121 -12.50 -4.68 -13.53
N PRO A 122 -13.81 -4.52 -13.31
CA PRO A 122 -14.38 -3.95 -12.09
C PRO A 122 -14.11 -4.78 -10.81
N ASN A 123 -13.69 -6.04 -10.97
CA ASN A 123 -13.34 -6.93 -9.86
C ASN A 123 -11.85 -6.91 -9.50
N THR A 124 -11.04 -6.11 -10.22
CA THR A 124 -9.61 -5.96 -9.97
C THR A 124 -9.34 -4.65 -9.25
N ARG A 125 -8.61 -4.72 -8.14
CA ARG A 125 -8.14 -3.57 -7.39
C ARG A 125 -6.64 -3.35 -7.63
N LEU A 126 -6.26 -2.10 -7.89
CA LEU A 126 -4.87 -1.66 -8.01
C LEU A 126 -4.44 -0.93 -6.73
N LEU A 127 -3.28 -1.28 -6.18
CA LEU A 127 -2.54 -0.52 -5.17
C LEU A 127 -1.28 0.08 -5.80
N GLY A 128 -1.03 1.35 -5.52
CA GLY A 128 -0.02 2.16 -6.22
C GLY A 128 -0.57 2.80 -7.50
N PRO A 129 0.28 3.20 -8.47
CA PRO A 129 1.74 2.98 -8.53
C PRO A 129 2.55 3.81 -7.51
N ASN A 130 3.88 3.77 -7.61
CA ASN A 130 4.80 4.49 -6.73
C ASN A 130 4.50 4.31 -5.23
N CYS A 131 4.45 3.04 -4.80
CA CYS A 131 4.06 2.69 -3.45
C CYS A 131 5.02 1.65 -2.83
N PRO A 132 5.14 1.59 -1.49
CA PRO A 132 5.90 0.54 -0.83
C PRO A 132 5.17 -0.82 -0.85
N GLY A 133 3.89 -0.83 -1.20
CA GLY A 133 3.02 -2.00 -1.19
C GLY A 133 2.19 -2.14 0.08
N ILE A 134 1.91 -3.38 0.47
CA ILE A 134 1.03 -3.74 1.58
C ILE A 134 1.65 -4.83 2.45
N ILE A 135 1.46 -4.73 3.76
CA ILE A 135 1.83 -5.77 4.71
C ILE A 135 0.70 -6.01 5.73
N SER A 136 0.28 -7.26 5.84
CA SER A 136 -0.52 -7.80 6.93
C SER A 136 0.41 -8.66 7.79
N PRO A 137 0.94 -8.14 8.93
CA PRO A 137 2.04 -8.79 9.64
C PRO A 137 1.73 -10.23 10.06
N GLY A 138 2.69 -11.14 9.79
CA GLY A 138 2.55 -12.58 10.04
C GLY A 138 1.64 -13.32 9.06
N LYS A 139 1.12 -12.64 8.02
CA LYS A 139 0.18 -13.21 7.04
C LYS A 139 0.70 -13.08 5.62
N CYS A 140 0.88 -11.85 5.13
CA CYS A 140 1.28 -11.59 3.75
C CYS A 140 1.94 -10.22 3.63
N ASN A 141 3.05 -10.16 2.88
CA ASN A 141 3.74 -8.93 2.49
C ASN A 141 3.91 -8.92 0.96
N ILE A 142 3.36 -7.89 0.32
CA ILE A 142 3.48 -7.67 -1.12
C ILE A 142 4.06 -6.27 -1.32
N GLY A 143 5.36 -6.20 -1.61
CA GLY A 143 6.04 -4.95 -1.89
C GLY A 143 7.47 -4.95 -1.37
N ILE A 144 7.92 -3.77 -0.93
CA ILE A 144 9.31 -3.49 -0.53
C ILE A 144 9.46 -3.20 0.96
N THR A 145 8.37 -3.28 1.72
CA THR A 145 8.36 -3.09 3.19
C THR A 145 9.15 -4.20 3.87
N ALA A 146 10.03 -3.84 4.80
CA ALA A 146 10.72 -4.79 5.66
C ALA A 146 9.72 -5.43 6.64
N GLY A 147 9.52 -6.75 6.58
CA GLY A 147 8.52 -7.41 7.42
C GLY A 147 8.89 -7.37 8.91
N GLU A 148 10.18 -7.33 9.23
CA GLU A 148 10.70 -7.36 10.59
C GLU A 148 10.44 -6.07 11.38
N ILE A 149 10.11 -4.94 10.74
CA ILE A 149 9.81 -3.69 11.46
C ILE A 149 8.35 -3.60 11.89
N ALA A 150 7.48 -4.51 11.43
CA ALA A 150 6.07 -4.55 11.82
C ALA A 150 5.86 -5.48 13.03
N GLN A 151 5.16 -4.98 14.04
CA GLN A 151 4.74 -5.80 15.17
C GLN A 151 3.55 -6.66 14.78
N LEU A 152 3.62 -7.95 15.13
CA LEU A 152 2.52 -8.87 14.92
C LEU A 152 1.26 -8.40 15.68
N PRO A 153 0.07 -8.52 15.07
CA PRO A 153 -1.18 -8.23 15.77
C PRO A 153 -1.37 -9.19 16.95
N THR A 154 -1.99 -8.70 18.02
CA THR A 154 -2.40 -9.52 19.16
C THR A 154 -3.82 -10.03 18.95
N ALA A 155 -4.10 -11.26 19.42
CA ALA A 155 -5.42 -11.87 19.27
C ALA A 155 -6.52 -11.13 20.04
N SER A 156 -6.17 -10.51 21.18
CA SER A 156 -7.08 -9.71 22.01
C SER A 156 -7.18 -8.24 21.59
N GLY A 157 -6.30 -7.79 20.70
CA GLY A 157 -6.15 -6.36 20.42
C GLY A 157 -5.66 -5.55 21.63
N PRO A 158 -5.70 -4.21 21.53
CA PRO A 158 -6.05 -3.47 20.31
C PRO A 158 -4.91 -3.48 19.27
N ASN A 159 -5.26 -3.54 17.98
CA ASN A 159 -4.30 -3.43 16.86
C ASN A 159 -4.60 -2.22 15.98
N VAL A 160 -3.57 -1.74 15.29
CA VAL A 160 -3.60 -0.52 14.49
C VAL A 160 -3.58 -0.84 13.00
N GLY A 161 -4.51 -0.24 12.24
CA GLY A 161 -4.43 -0.16 10.78
C GLY A 161 -3.63 1.08 10.36
N ILE A 162 -2.86 0.99 9.27
CA ILE A 162 -2.06 2.13 8.77
C ILE A 162 -2.35 2.33 7.29
N VAL A 163 -2.63 3.58 6.88
CA VAL A 163 -2.67 3.99 5.47
C VAL A 163 -1.77 5.19 5.24
N SER A 164 -0.97 5.16 4.18
CA SER A 164 0.05 6.19 3.92
C SER A 164 0.35 6.39 2.43
N ARG A 165 0.62 7.63 2.03
CA ARG A 165 1.17 7.94 0.69
C ARG A 165 2.67 7.66 0.58
N SER A 166 3.41 7.75 1.68
CA SER A 166 4.88 7.73 1.70
C SER A 166 5.46 6.40 2.16
N GLY A 167 6.46 5.87 1.45
CA GLY A 167 7.16 4.65 1.82
C GLY A 167 7.88 4.73 3.18
N THR A 168 8.89 5.60 3.31
CA THR A 168 9.73 5.63 4.52
C THR A 168 9.01 6.14 5.76
N LEU A 169 8.04 7.06 5.62
CA LEU A 169 7.19 7.47 6.76
C LEU A 169 6.30 6.32 7.23
N THR A 170 5.87 5.44 6.32
CA THR A 170 5.18 4.20 6.70
C THR A 170 6.08 3.29 7.52
N TYR A 171 7.35 3.14 7.12
CA TYR A 171 8.31 2.31 7.86
C TYR A 171 8.59 2.87 9.25
N GLN A 172 8.69 4.20 9.36
CA GLN A 172 8.83 4.87 10.65
C GLN A 172 7.64 4.52 11.56
N ALA A 173 6.39 4.69 11.09
CA ALA A 173 5.21 4.37 11.89
C ALA A 173 5.16 2.90 12.33
N LEU A 174 5.47 1.96 11.42
CA LEU A 174 5.56 0.53 11.74
C LEU A 174 6.57 0.26 12.85
N TYR A 175 7.80 0.78 12.68
CA TYR A 175 8.90 0.57 13.63
C TYR A 175 8.60 1.19 14.99
N GLU A 176 8.05 2.41 14.98
CA GLU A 176 7.66 3.16 16.17
C GLU A 176 6.55 2.46 16.97
N LEU A 177 5.53 1.89 16.32
CA LEU A 177 4.52 1.08 17.00
C LEU A 177 5.12 -0.21 17.56
N LYS A 178 6.03 -0.85 16.81
CA LYS A 178 6.73 -2.04 17.27
C LYS A 178 7.55 -1.80 18.52
N GLN A 179 8.30 -0.71 18.60
CA GLN A 179 9.06 -0.34 19.81
C GLN A 179 8.17 -0.15 21.04
N ARG A 180 6.89 0.19 20.83
CA ARG A 180 5.88 0.36 21.88
C ARG A 180 5.06 -0.91 22.13
N GLY A 181 5.35 -2.02 21.44
CA GLY A 181 4.63 -3.29 21.56
C GLY A 181 3.21 -3.27 20.97
N ILE A 182 2.90 -2.30 20.11
CA ILE A 182 1.55 -2.12 19.54
C ILE A 182 1.45 -2.92 18.24
N GLY A 183 0.51 -3.86 18.18
CA GLY A 183 0.27 -4.71 17.02
C GLY A 183 -0.32 -3.94 15.83
N VAL A 184 0.04 -4.35 14.62
CA VAL A 184 -0.49 -3.78 13.36
C VAL A 184 -1.33 -4.84 12.66
N SER A 185 -2.58 -4.51 12.31
CA SER A 185 -3.47 -5.42 11.57
C SER A 185 -3.05 -5.53 10.10
N THR A 186 -3.09 -4.38 9.41
CA THR A 186 -2.63 -4.20 8.03
C THR A 186 -2.09 -2.79 7.85
N CYS A 187 -1.01 -2.68 7.07
CA CYS A 187 -0.39 -1.42 6.68
C CYS A 187 -0.35 -1.32 5.15
N VAL A 188 -0.95 -0.23 4.63
CA VAL A 188 -1.17 -0.01 3.20
C VAL A 188 -0.46 1.27 2.76
N GLY A 189 0.54 1.14 1.89
CA GLY A 189 1.11 2.27 1.18
C GLY A 189 0.34 2.49 -0.12
N ILE A 190 -0.46 3.56 -0.21
CA ILE A 190 -1.29 3.86 -1.39
C ILE A 190 -0.51 4.49 -2.55
N GLY A 191 0.66 5.07 -2.24
CA GLY A 191 1.59 5.65 -3.19
C GLY A 191 1.52 7.18 -3.31
N GLY A 192 2.57 7.73 -3.92
CA GLY A 192 2.79 9.18 -4.06
C GLY A 192 2.36 9.78 -5.41
N ASP A 193 1.89 8.94 -6.33
CA ASP A 193 1.49 9.36 -7.67
C ASP A 193 0.09 9.99 -7.69
N PRO A 194 -0.20 10.90 -8.64
CA PRO A 194 -1.42 11.70 -8.65
C PRO A 194 -2.69 10.90 -8.96
N VAL A 195 -2.58 9.71 -9.55
CA VAL A 195 -3.72 8.83 -9.87
C VAL A 195 -3.53 7.46 -9.20
N PRO A 196 -3.70 7.38 -7.86
CA PRO A 196 -3.56 6.11 -7.15
C PRO A 196 -4.75 5.18 -7.47
N GLY A 197 -4.48 3.89 -7.61
CA GLY A 197 -5.52 2.89 -7.84
C GLY A 197 -6.41 2.61 -6.62
N THR A 198 -5.87 2.79 -5.41
CA THR A 198 -6.56 2.66 -4.12
C THR A 198 -6.26 3.90 -3.31
N ASN A 199 -7.28 4.54 -2.73
CA ASN A 199 -7.13 5.80 -2.00
C ASN A 199 -7.37 5.65 -0.48
N PHE A 200 -7.30 6.77 0.25
CA PHE A 200 -7.57 6.80 1.69
C PHE A 200 -8.97 6.28 2.04
N ILE A 201 -10.01 6.73 1.33
CA ILE A 201 -11.40 6.35 1.60
C ILE A 201 -11.60 4.84 1.42
N ASP A 202 -11.00 4.25 0.40
CA ASP A 202 -11.03 2.79 0.20
C ASP A 202 -10.42 2.06 1.39
N CYS A 203 -9.25 2.48 1.86
CA CYS A 203 -8.61 1.86 3.02
C CYS A 203 -9.43 2.08 4.30
N LEU A 204 -10.00 3.26 4.50
CA LEU A 204 -10.80 3.59 5.68
C LEU A 204 -12.08 2.77 5.75
N LYS A 205 -12.74 2.50 4.61
CA LYS A 205 -13.89 1.58 4.54
C LYS A 205 -13.54 0.19 5.04
N GLU A 206 -12.45 -0.36 4.52
CA GLU A 206 -11.99 -1.71 4.88
C GLU A 206 -11.52 -1.77 6.34
N PHE A 207 -10.75 -0.77 6.79
CA PHE A 207 -10.32 -0.70 8.18
C PHE A 207 -11.49 -0.54 9.14
N GLN A 208 -12.52 0.23 8.80
CA GLN A 208 -13.72 0.35 9.61
C GLN A 208 -14.45 -1.01 9.74
N ALA A 209 -14.50 -1.78 8.65
CA ALA A 209 -15.15 -3.10 8.62
C ALA A 209 -14.33 -4.21 9.29
N ASP A 210 -13.00 -4.10 9.32
CA ASP A 210 -12.11 -5.16 9.84
C ASP A 210 -12.12 -5.24 11.37
N PRO A 211 -12.59 -6.36 11.98
CA PRO A 211 -12.62 -6.51 13.43
C PRO A 211 -11.24 -6.61 14.09
N GLU A 212 -10.17 -6.92 13.34
CA GLU A 212 -8.82 -6.94 13.89
C GLU A 212 -8.26 -5.52 14.09
N THR A 213 -8.76 -4.55 13.33
CA THR A 213 -8.37 -3.14 13.40
C THR A 213 -9.20 -2.40 14.46
N HIS A 214 -8.54 -1.80 15.44
CA HIS A 214 -9.18 -1.10 16.56
C HIS A 214 -8.94 0.41 16.51
N ALA A 215 -7.84 0.85 15.91
CA ALA A 215 -7.51 2.25 15.67
C ALA A 215 -6.78 2.40 14.33
N ILE A 216 -6.74 3.60 13.76
CA ILE A 216 -6.18 3.84 12.42
C ILE A 216 -5.17 5.00 12.44
N ILE A 217 -3.98 4.81 11.89
CA ILE A 217 -3.04 5.88 11.55
C ILE A 217 -3.20 6.24 10.06
N MET A 218 -3.37 7.53 9.78
CA MET A 218 -3.37 8.06 8.42
C MET A 218 -2.18 9.01 8.20
N ILE A 219 -1.34 8.72 7.21
CA ILE A 219 -0.18 9.56 6.84
C ILE A 219 -0.40 10.15 5.45
N GLY A 220 -0.73 11.44 5.43
CA GLY A 220 -0.89 12.23 4.23
C GLY A 220 0.32 13.11 3.91
N GLU A 221 0.20 13.85 2.82
CA GLU A 221 1.18 14.85 2.40
C GLU A 221 0.49 16.01 1.68
N ILE A 222 1.21 17.07 1.37
CA ILE A 222 0.69 18.18 0.54
C ILE A 222 0.22 17.73 -0.85
N GLY A 223 -0.63 18.55 -1.48
CA GLY A 223 -1.09 18.37 -2.86
C GLY A 223 -2.33 17.49 -3.01
N GLY A 224 -3.23 17.88 -3.92
CA GLY A 224 -4.57 17.31 -4.04
C GLY A 224 -5.48 17.60 -2.85
N SER A 225 -6.68 16.99 -2.85
CA SER A 225 -7.74 17.13 -1.82
C SER A 225 -8.08 15.83 -1.10
N ALA A 226 -7.29 14.76 -1.32
CA ALA A 226 -7.65 13.41 -0.86
C ALA A 226 -7.78 13.30 0.66
N GLU A 227 -6.98 14.05 1.42
CA GLU A 227 -7.03 14.08 2.88
C GLU A 227 -8.25 14.88 3.40
N GLU A 228 -8.63 15.96 2.73
CA GLU A 228 -9.87 16.69 3.03
C GLU A 228 -11.11 15.85 2.72
N GLU A 229 -11.15 15.17 1.58
CA GLU A 229 -12.22 14.23 1.20
C GLU A 229 -12.29 13.04 2.18
N ALA A 230 -11.12 12.54 2.62
CA ALA A 230 -11.06 11.52 3.66
C ALA A 230 -11.62 12.05 4.98
N ALA A 231 -11.35 13.31 5.36
CA ALA A 231 -11.91 13.91 6.57
C ALA A 231 -13.44 13.97 6.53
N GLU A 232 -14.03 14.32 5.39
CA GLU A 232 -15.49 14.27 5.19
C GLU A 232 -16.03 12.83 5.35
N PHE A 233 -15.34 11.86 4.75
CA PHE A 233 -15.72 10.45 4.88
C PHE A 233 -15.61 9.94 6.32
N ILE A 234 -14.54 10.30 7.04
CA ILE A 234 -14.28 9.93 8.44
C ILE A 234 -15.45 10.40 9.31
N LYS A 235 -15.81 11.67 9.21
CA LYS A 235 -16.90 12.27 10.00
C LYS A 235 -18.23 11.53 9.84
N ALA A 236 -18.49 11.00 8.65
CA ALA A 236 -19.76 10.35 8.34
C ALA A 236 -19.75 8.82 8.57
N ASN A 237 -18.59 8.15 8.50
CA ASN A 237 -18.55 6.69 8.35
C ASN A 237 -17.53 5.97 9.24
N VAL A 238 -16.55 6.66 9.83
CA VAL A 238 -15.48 6.02 10.60
C VAL A 238 -15.71 6.29 12.08
N THR A 239 -15.83 5.22 12.86
CA THR A 239 -16.02 5.30 14.31
C THR A 239 -14.78 4.90 15.09
N LYS A 240 -13.82 4.23 14.45
CA LYS A 240 -12.56 3.83 15.07
C LYS A 240 -11.72 5.07 15.36
N PRO A 241 -11.08 5.18 16.54
CA PRO A 241 -10.24 6.33 16.86
C PRO A 241 -9.03 6.39 15.93
N MET A 242 -8.63 7.62 15.60
CA MET A 242 -7.59 7.86 14.61
C MET A 242 -6.53 8.85 15.10
N SER A 243 -5.29 8.62 14.66
CA SER A 243 -4.26 9.66 14.60
C SER A 243 -3.82 9.90 13.16
N ALA A 244 -3.26 11.08 12.89
CA ALA A 244 -2.75 11.40 11.57
C ALA A 244 -1.52 12.32 11.61
N TYR A 245 -0.78 12.29 10.49
CA TYR A 245 0.30 13.23 10.19
C TYR A 245 0.18 13.69 8.74
N ILE A 246 0.41 14.99 8.49
CA ILE A 246 0.48 15.57 7.15
C ILE A 246 1.89 16.10 6.90
N ALA A 247 2.60 15.46 5.97
CA ALA A 247 3.93 15.89 5.56
C ALA A 247 3.88 17.16 4.68
N GLY A 248 4.97 17.94 4.71
CA GLY A 248 5.15 19.10 3.83
C GLY A 248 4.65 20.45 4.37
N VAL A 249 4.49 20.59 5.69
CA VAL A 249 4.09 21.86 6.33
C VAL A 249 5.02 23.03 5.97
N THR A 250 6.32 22.76 5.78
CA THR A 250 7.34 23.76 5.43
C THR A 250 7.62 23.85 3.93
N ALA A 251 6.81 23.19 3.09
CA ALA A 251 7.04 23.18 1.65
C ALA A 251 6.74 24.56 1.03
N PRO A 252 7.63 25.08 0.17
CA PRO A 252 7.38 26.31 -0.56
C PRO A 252 6.26 26.11 -1.58
N GLU A 253 5.42 27.13 -1.77
CA GLU A 253 4.30 27.09 -2.71
C GLU A 253 4.77 26.84 -4.15
N GLY A 254 4.00 26.01 -4.89
CA GLY A 254 4.25 25.76 -6.31
C GLY A 254 5.48 24.89 -6.63
N LYS A 255 6.19 24.36 -5.62
CA LYS A 255 7.27 23.38 -5.84
C LYS A 255 6.78 21.94 -5.66
N LYS A 256 7.19 21.08 -6.60
CA LYS A 256 7.03 19.64 -6.48
C LYS A 256 8.03 19.08 -5.47
N MET A 257 7.56 18.33 -4.48
CA MET A 257 8.38 17.74 -3.42
C MET A 257 8.54 16.23 -3.62
N GLY A 258 9.55 15.79 -4.38
CA GLY A 258 9.83 14.36 -4.62
C GLY A 258 8.71 13.67 -5.40
N HIS A 259 7.70 13.17 -4.68
CA HIS A 259 6.50 12.55 -5.22
C HIS A 259 5.79 13.43 -6.25
N ALA A 260 5.24 12.80 -7.29
CA ALA A 260 4.55 13.50 -8.38
C ALA A 260 3.29 14.23 -7.89
N GLY A 261 2.57 13.68 -6.93
CA GLY A 261 1.35 14.28 -6.35
C GLY A 261 1.61 15.36 -5.29
N ALA A 262 2.86 15.56 -4.86
CA ALA A 262 3.20 16.51 -3.79
C ALA A 262 3.44 17.93 -4.33
N ILE A 263 2.40 18.55 -4.89
CA ILE A 263 2.41 19.93 -5.39
C ILE A 263 1.18 20.70 -4.93
N THR A 264 1.39 21.88 -4.34
CA THR A 264 0.32 22.81 -3.97
C THR A 264 -0.02 23.73 -5.14
N SER A 265 -1.31 23.99 -5.37
CA SER A 265 -1.75 24.90 -6.45
C SER A 265 -2.97 25.72 -6.04
N GLY A 266 -2.95 27.02 -6.31
CA GLY A 266 -4.08 27.92 -6.14
C GLY A 266 -4.66 27.97 -4.71
N GLY A 267 -3.82 27.88 -3.68
CA GLY A 267 -4.24 27.90 -2.26
C GLY A 267 -4.97 26.64 -1.76
N LYS A 268 -5.14 25.61 -2.61
CA LYS A 268 -5.75 24.32 -2.26
C LYS A 268 -4.68 23.23 -2.08
N GLY A 269 -4.98 22.22 -1.25
CA GLY A 269 -4.06 21.12 -0.95
C GLY A 269 -2.87 21.51 -0.06
N THR A 270 -3.02 22.59 0.72
CA THR A 270 -2.02 23.01 1.71
C THR A 270 -2.01 22.03 2.89
N ALA A 271 -0.86 21.86 3.54
CA ALA A 271 -0.78 21.01 4.72
C ALA A 271 -1.73 21.49 5.83
N GLN A 272 -1.83 22.82 6.02
CA GLN A 272 -2.70 23.40 7.05
C GLN A 272 -4.18 23.10 6.79
N GLY A 273 -4.66 23.26 5.56
CA GLY A 273 -6.05 22.95 5.21
C GLY A 273 -6.41 21.49 5.49
N LYS A 274 -5.49 20.57 5.19
CA LYS A 274 -5.63 19.13 5.48
C LYS A 274 -5.66 18.84 6.98
N ILE A 275 -4.75 19.46 7.74
CA ILE A 275 -4.70 19.35 9.21
C ILE A 275 -6.02 19.83 9.83
N ASP A 276 -6.52 20.98 9.39
CA ASP A 276 -7.75 21.57 9.92
C ASP A 276 -8.98 20.70 9.60
N ALA A 277 -9.07 20.19 8.36
CA ALA A 277 -10.13 19.26 7.96
C ALA A 277 -10.15 17.98 8.81
N LEU A 278 -8.99 17.34 9.00
CA LEU A 278 -8.86 16.12 9.80
C LEU A 278 -9.20 16.36 11.28
N ARG A 279 -8.74 17.49 11.86
CA ARG A 279 -9.10 17.87 13.24
C ARG A 279 -10.60 18.11 13.38
N ALA A 280 -11.23 18.77 12.40
CA ALA A 280 -12.67 19.00 12.39
C ALA A 280 -13.48 17.69 12.25
N ALA A 281 -12.87 16.63 11.70
CA ALA A 281 -13.42 15.28 11.66
C ALA A 281 -13.16 14.46 12.94
N GLY A 282 -12.50 15.03 13.95
CA GLY A 282 -12.21 14.36 15.24
C GLY A 282 -10.92 13.55 15.27
N VAL A 283 -10.06 13.66 14.25
CA VAL A 283 -8.77 12.96 14.19
C VAL A 283 -7.73 13.69 15.06
N LYS A 284 -6.94 12.94 15.83
CA LYS A 284 -5.77 13.51 16.54
C LYS A 284 -4.61 13.72 15.56
N VAL A 285 -4.30 14.96 15.19
CA VAL A 285 -3.25 15.26 14.21
C VAL A 285 -1.97 15.78 14.88
N GLY A 286 -0.88 15.01 14.74
CA GLY A 286 0.45 15.36 15.28
C GLY A 286 1.20 16.35 14.38
N LEU A 287 2.11 17.14 14.97
CA LEU A 287 2.91 18.14 14.24
C LEU A 287 4.09 17.51 13.49
N ASN A 288 4.49 16.31 13.89
CA ASN A 288 5.53 15.50 13.26
C ASN A 288 5.13 14.01 13.27
N PRO A 289 5.82 13.15 12.51
CA PRO A 289 5.47 11.73 12.43
C PRO A 289 5.49 11.01 13.79
N THR A 290 6.47 11.32 14.64
CA THR A 290 6.62 10.68 15.96
C THR A 290 5.48 11.05 16.90
N GLU A 291 5.06 12.32 16.88
CA GLU A 291 3.91 12.78 17.66
C GLU A 291 2.61 12.08 17.23
N ALA A 292 2.41 11.80 15.93
CA ALA A 292 1.27 11.00 15.49
C ALA A 292 1.32 9.55 16.01
N GLY A 293 2.52 8.99 16.16
CA GLY A 293 2.76 7.71 16.83
C GLY A 293 2.48 7.74 18.33
N ASP A 294 2.87 8.81 19.03
CA ASP A 294 2.57 9.02 20.45
C ASP A 294 1.07 9.16 20.70
N LEU A 295 0.38 9.96 19.88
CA LEU A 295 -1.08 10.11 19.92
C LEU A 295 -1.79 8.76 19.69
N MET A 296 -1.26 7.91 18.80
CA MET A 296 -1.79 6.56 18.62
C MET A 296 -1.55 5.68 19.85
N ALA A 297 -0.37 5.75 20.46
CA ALA A 297 -0.10 5.01 21.68
C ALA A 297 -1.02 5.43 22.84
N GLU A 298 -1.37 6.71 22.95
CA GLU A 298 -2.39 7.19 23.89
C GLU A 298 -3.79 6.64 23.57
N ILE A 299 -4.20 6.66 22.30
CA ILE A 299 -5.47 6.07 21.85
C ILE A 299 -5.55 4.60 22.28
N ILE A 300 -4.50 3.84 21.99
CA ILE A 300 -4.41 2.41 22.28
C ILE A 300 -4.49 2.12 23.79
N LYS A 301 -3.87 2.94 24.64
CA LYS A 301 -3.98 2.81 26.09
C LYS A 301 -5.38 3.09 26.64
N GLY A 302 -6.20 3.84 25.90
CA GLY A 302 -7.56 4.20 26.27
C GLY A 302 -8.64 3.23 25.77
N LEU A 303 -8.27 2.23 24.97
CA LEU A 303 -9.14 1.16 24.48
C LEU A 303 -9.06 -0.07 25.40
#